data_AF-A0A965MLI3-F1
#
_entry.id   AF-A0A965MLI3-F1
#
_cell.length_a   1.000
_cell.length_b   1.000
_cell.length_c   1.000
_cell.angle_alpha   90.00
_cell.angle_beta   90.00
_cell.angle_gamma   90.00
#
_symmetry.space_group_name_H-M   'P 1'
#
loop_
_entity.id
_entity.type
_entity.pdbx_description
1 polymer ?
#
loop_
_entity_poly.entity_id
_entity_poly.type
_entity_poly.pdbx_seq_one_letter_code
_entity_poly.pdbx_strand_id
1 'polypeptide(L)'
;MHEIICPHCHKAFKIDEAGYAEILKQVRDSEFDEQLHERLLLAEQEKLTAIALAEAKLATEAQIAAAAKETQIQALKAKLEAGDLERTVALTAVTAEKDAELQVLKAKLERLEVAQQLAITQAVGAVEKERDELKSGLEKAALEKELAEKALKDKFETQIKDRDDTIERLKDMKARLSTKMVGETLEQHCEIEFNKLRPTAFPRAYFEKDNDASTG
;
A
#
# COMPACT_ATOMS: atom_id res chain seq x y z
N MET A 1 114.03 51.04 10.14
CA MET A 1 114.60 51.97 9.15
C MET A 1 114.67 51.21 7.82
N HIS A 2 113.79 51.55 6.88
CA HIS A 2 113.64 50.83 5.60
C HIS A 2 114.32 51.64 4.49
N GLU A 3 115.25 51.02 3.75
CA GLU A 3 115.93 51.65 2.60
C GLU A 3 115.14 51.32 1.32
N ILE A 4 114.71 52.36 0.59
CA ILE A 4 113.98 52.22 -0.68
C ILE A 4 114.91 52.67 -1.80
N ILE A 5 115.00 51.85 -2.86
CA ILE A 5 115.85 52.11 -4.03
C ILE A 5 114.95 52.61 -5.15
N CYS A 6 115.23 53.78 -5.71
CA CYS A 6 114.46 54.32 -6.83
C CYS A 6 114.61 53.43 -8.07
N PRO A 7 113.52 52.91 -8.66
CA PRO A 7 113.61 52.10 -9.87
C PRO A 7 114.04 52.89 -11.12
N HIS A 8 114.00 54.24 -11.07
CA HIS A 8 114.34 55.09 -12.22
C HIS A 8 115.80 55.57 -12.22
N CYS A 9 116.39 55.83 -11.05
CA CYS A 9 117.77 56.34 -10.96
C CYS A 9 118.68 55.54 -10.02
N HIS A 10 118.18 54.44 -9.45
CA HIS A 10 118.92 53.42 -8.67
C HIS A 10 119.75 53.93 -7.48
N LYS A 11 119.51 55.17 -7.02
CA LYS A 11 120.11 55.68 -5.78
C LYS A 11 119.29 55.23 -4.57
N ALA A 12 119.97 54.76 -3.53
CA ALA A 12 119.38 54.35 -2.27
C ALA A 12 119.21 55.58 -1.36
N PHE A 13 117.98 55.84 -0.91
CA PHE A 13 117.69 56.90 0.05
C PHE A 13 117.04 56.31 1.30
N LYS A 14 117.43 56.87 2.46
CA LYS A 14 116.99 56.43 3.78
C LYS A 14 115.79 57.28 4.18
N ILE A 15 114.65 56.64 4.44
CA ILE A 15 113.44 57.30 4.93
C ILE A 15 113.38 57.11 6.45
N ASP A 16 113.35 58.21 7.17
CA ASP A 16 113.15 58.33 8.61
C ASP A 16 111.65 58.32 8.96
N GLU A 17 111.29 57.93 10.19
CA GLU A 17 109.88 57.82 10.61
C GLU A 17 109.12 59.15 10.49
N ALA A 18 109.82 60.29 10.61
CA ALA A 18 109.27 61.62 10.38
C ALA A 18 109.01 61.90 8.88
N GLY A 19 109.95 61.57 7.99
CA GLY A 19 109.77 61.69 6.54
C GLY A 19 108.70 60.74 5.99
N TYR A 20 108.56 59.55 6.58
CA TYR A 20 107.46 58.62 6.25
C TYR A 20 106.09 59.17 6.67
N ALA A 21 105.99 59.80 7.84
CA ALA A 21 104.75 60.45 8.30
C ALA A 21 104.37 61.68 7.45
N GLU A 22 105.35 62.38 6.90
CA GLU A 22 105.15 63.53 6.01
C GLU A 22 104.67 63.10 4.62
N ILE A 23 105.26 62.03 4.06
CA ILE A 23 104.76 61.38 2.83
C ILE A 23 103.35 60.80 3.05
N LEU A 24 103.07 60.22 4.22
CA LEU A 24 101.72 59.74 4.56
C LEU A 24 100.69 60.86 4.68
N LYS A 25 101.04 62.03 5.23
CA LYS A 25 100.16 63.21 5.26
C LYS A 25 99.95 63.83 3.88
N GLN A 26 100.94 63.74 2.99
CA GLN A 26 100.80 64.19 1.60
C GLN A 26 99.92 63.25 0.77
N VAL A 27 99.75 62.00 1.20
CA VAL A 27 98.87 60.99 0.58
C VAL A 27 97.51 60.89 1.29
N ARG A 28 97.43 61.27 2.57
CA ARG A 28 96.21 61.40 3.37
C ARG A 28 96.09 62.84 3.87
N ASP A 29 95.70 63.72 2.95
CA ASP A 29 95.23 65.06 3.27
C ASP A 29 93.72 65.04 3.54
N SER A 30 93.19 66.14 4.06
CA SER A 30 91.74 66.29 4.31
C SER A 30 90.91 66.16 3.03
N GLU A 31 91.48 66.54 1.88
CA GLU A 31 90.83 66.45 0.56
C GLU A 31 90.64 64.98 0.13
N PHE A 32 91.61 64.10 0.41
CA PHE A 32 91.49 62.67 0.18
C PHE A 32 90.42 62.01 1.06
N ASP A 33 90.33 62.39 2.34
CA ASP A 33 89.32 61.85 3.26
C ASP A 33 87.89 62.31 2.89
N GLU A 34 87.74 63.55 2.41
CA GLU A 34 86.48 64.07 1.85
C GLU A 34 86.07 63.32 0.58
N GLN A 35 86.99 63.13 -0.37
CA GLN A 35 86.74 62.35 -1.58
C GLN A 35 86.42 60.87 -1.28
N LEU A 36 87.06 60.30 -0.25
CA LEU A 36 86.77 58.94 0.21
C LEU A 36 85.35 58.86 0.80
N HIS A 37 84.96 59.83 1.63
CA HIS A 37 83.61 59.91 2.18
C HIS A 37 82.56 60.09 1.09
N GLU A 38 82.80 60.97 0.12
CA GLU A 38 81.88 61.21 -1.00
C GLU A 38 81.69 59.94 -1.82
N ARG A 39 82.76 59.19 -2.09
CA ARG A 39 82.70 57.88 -2.75
C ARG A 39 81.95 56.82 -1.93
N LEU A 40 82.15 56.78 -0.62
CA LEU A 40 81.44 55.85 0.26
C LEU A 40 79.94 56.17 0.29
N LEU A 41 79.58 57.46 0.35
CA LEU A 41 78.19 57.90 0.29
C LEU A 41 77.54 57.55 -1.05
N LEU A 42 78.22 57.77 -2.16
CA LEU A 42 77.75 57.36 -3.48
C LEU A 42 77.57 55.85 -3.57
N ALA A 43 78.53 55.06 -3.07
CA ALA A 43 78.43 53.61 -3.04
C ALA A 43 77.28 53.10 -2.14
N GLU A 44 77.02 53.75 -1.01
CA GLU A 44 75.87 53.46 -0.16
C GLU A 44 74.54 53.81 -0.85
N GLN A 45 74.46 54.95 -1.54
CA GLN A 45 73.29 55.34 -2.33
C GLN A 45 73.04 54.38 -3.50
N GLU A 46 74.08 53.99 -4.24
CA GLU A 46 74.00 52.99 -5.31
C GLU A 46 73.55 51.63 -4.77
N LYS A 47 74.05 51.21 -3.61
CA LYS A 47 73.61 49.98 -2.95
C LYS A 47 72.13 50.05 -2.54
N LEU A 48 71.68 51.16 -1.93
CA LEU A 48 70.29 51.33 -1.52
C LEU A 48 69.34 51.35 -2.71
N THR A 49 69.71 52.04 -3.79
CA THR A 49 68.92 52.06 -5.03
C THR A 49 68.90 50.70 -5.73
N ALA A 50 70.01 49.94 -5.72
CA ALA A 50 70.05 48.58 -6.23
C ALA A 50 69.13 47.63 -5.45
N ILE A 51 69.10 47.75 -4.11
CA ILE A 51 68.18 46.98 -3.25
C ILE A 51 66.72 47.36 -3.55
N ALA A 52 66.40 48.66 -3.61
CA ALA A 52 65.05 49.13 -3.91
C ALA A 52 64.57 48.67 -5.30
N LEU A 53 65.45 48.67 -6.31
CA LEU A 53 65.14 48.13 -7.63
C LEU A 53 64.93 46.62 -7.61
N ALA A 54 65.71 45.88 -6.83
CA ALA A 54 65.52 44.43 -6.67
C ALA A 54 64.19 44.11 -5.97
N GLU A 55 63.85 44.84 -4.91
CA GLU A 55 62.57 44.71 -4.20
C GLU A 55 61.38 45.06 -5.11
N ALA A 56 61.49 46.14 -5.89
CA ALA A 56 60.45 46.52 -6.86
C ALA A 56 60.25 45.44 -7.94
N LYS A 57 61.34 44.87 -8.48
CA LYS A 57 61.25 43.76 -9.45
C LYS A 57 60.59 42.53 -8.83
N LEU A 58 61.00 42.13 -7.62
CA LEU A 58 60.37 41.01 -6.91
C LEU A 58 58.89 41.25 -6.62
N ALA A 59 58.51 42.48 -6.24
CA ALA A 59 57.11 42.84 -6.04
C ALA A 59 56.29 42.74 -7.35
N THR A 60 56.85 43.20 -8.47
CA THR A 60 56.19 43.08 -9.78
C THR A 60 56.06 41.62 -10.23
N GLU A 61 57.09 40.81 -10.06
CA GLU A 61 57.06 39.37 -10.38
C GLU A 61 56.03 38.63 -9.52
N ALA A 62 55.98 38.93 -8.21
CA ALA A 62 54.98 38.39 -7.30
C ALA A 62 53.55 38.81 -7.71
N GLN A 63 53.35 40.07 -8.12
CA GLN A 63 52.06 40.56 -8.57
C GLN A 63 51.62 39.89 -9.88
N ILE A 64 52.54 39.67 -10.84
CA ILE A 64 52.27 38.95 -12.08
C ILE A 64 51.91 37.49 -11.78
N ALA A 65 52.66 36.83 -10.90
CA ALA A 65 52.39 35.45 -10.49
C ALA A 65 51.04 35.32 -9.76
N ALA A 66 50.70 36.28 -8.90
CA ALA A 66 49.41 36.34 -8.21
C ALA A 66 48.26 36.54 -9.21
N ALA A 67 48.40 37.47 -10.16
CA ALA A 67 47.41 37.70 -11.21
C ALA A 67 47.22 36.46 -12.09
N ALA A 68 48.31 35.77 -12.48
CA ALA A 68 48.23 34.53 -13.24
C ALA A 68 47.48 33.44 -12.45
N LYS A 69 47.78 33.26 -11.16
CA LYS A 69 47.05 32.30 -10.31
C LYS A 69 45.58 32.67 -10.14
N GLU A 70 45.26 33.96 -9.99
CA GLU A 70 43.87 34.42 -9.87
C GLU A 70 43.07 34.11 -11.14
N THR A 71 43.65 34.33 -12.33
CA THR A 71 42.98 33.94 -13.59
C THR A 71 42.76 32.43 -13.70
N GLN A 72 43.72 31.62 -13.25
CA GLN A 72 43.56 30.16 -13.21
C GLN A 72 42.48 29.73 -12.22
N ILE A 73 42.42 30.35 -11.04
CA ILE A 73 41.39 30.08 -10.03
C ILE A 73 40.01 30.42 -10.59
N GLN A 74 39.85 31.57 -11.25
CA GLN A 74 38.59 31.96 -11.89
C GLN A 74 38.18 31.00 -13.01
N ALA A 75 39.13 30.59 -13.86
CA ALA A 75 38.86 29.61 -14.92
C ALA A 75 38.46 28.23 -14.37
N LEU A 76 39.11 27.78 -13.29
CA LEU A 76 38.77 26.51 -12.63
C LEU A 76 37.41 26.58 -11.93
N LYS A 77 37.08 27.69 -11.26
CA LYS A 77 35.76 27.92 -10.65
C LYS A 77 34.65 27.88 -11.71
N ALA A 78 34.82 28.58 -12.83
CA ALA A 78 33.86 28.56 -13.92
C ALA A 78 33.64 27.15 -14.50
N LYS A 79 34.70 26.33 -14.62
CA LYS A 79 34.58 24.93 -15.04
C LYS A 79 33.84 24.06 -14.04
N LEU A 80 34.07 24.26 -12.74
CA LEU A 80 33.36 23.54 -11.68
C LEU A 80 31.87 23.89 -11.69
N GLU A 81 31.55 25.18 -11.74
CA GLU A 81 30.15 25.66 -11.82
C GLU A 81 29.44 25.13 -13.07
N ALA A 82 30.11 25.11 -14.23
CA ALA A 82 29.56 24.52 -15.44
C ALA A 82 29.30 23.01 -15.29
N GLY A 83 30.24 22.26 -14.69
CA GLY A 83 30.07 20.83 -14.44
C GLY A 83 28.97 20.51 -13.42
N ASP A 84 28.81 21.34 -12.40
CA ASP A 84 27.73 21.20 -11.41
C ASP A 84 26.37 21.54 -12.03
N LEU A 85 26.30 22.55 -12.89
CA LEU A 85 25.10 22.85 -13.68
C LEU A 85 24.74 21.70 -14.63
N GLU A 86 25.70 21.14 -15.36
CA GLU A 86 25.45 19.98 -16.22
C GLU A 86 24.95 18.77 -15.43
N ARG A 87 25.56 18.49 -14.26
CA ARG A 87 25.12 17.41 -13.38
C ARG A 87 23.72 17.62 -12.84
N THR A 88 23.41 18.83 -12.37
CA THR A 88 22.07 19.15 -11.84
C THR A 88 21.02 19.04 -12.93
N VAL A 89 21.28 19.57 -14.14
CA VAL A 89 20.38 19.43 -15.28
C VAL A 89 20.19 17.96 -15.64
N ALA A 90 21.26 17.17 -15.74
CA ALA A 90 21.17 15.74 -16.03
C ALA A 90 20.38 14.97 -14.95
N LEU A 91 20.61 15.28 -13.67
CA LEU A 91 19.86 14.72 -12.54
C LEU A 91 18.37 15.07 -12.65
N THR A 92 18.03 16.34 -12.88
CA THR A 92 16.63 16.77 -12.99
C THR A 92 15.90 16.11 -14.16
N ALA A 93 16.57 15.94 -15.30
CA ALA A 93 16.01 15.25 -16.46
C ALA A 93 15.73 13.78 -16.15
N VAL A 94 16.71 13.07 -15.56
CA VAL A 94 16.54 11.66 -15.17
C VAL A 94 15.44 11.51 -14.13
N THR A 95 15.36 12.38 -13.12
CA THR A 95 14.28 12.31 -12.12
C THR A 95 12.92 12.57 -12.75
N ALA A 96 12.81 13.53 -13.68
CA ALA A 96 11.56 13.82 -14.36
C ALA A 96 11.08 12.65 -15.24
N GLU A 97 11.99 12.00 -15.97
CA GLU A 97 11.69 10.78 -16.73
C GLU A 97 11.21 9.65 -15.82
N LYS A 98 11.92 9.41 -14.70
CA LYS A 98 11.55 8.38 -13.72
C LYS A 98 10.21 8.66 -13.06
N ASP A 99 9.93 9.91 -12.72
CA ASP A 99 8.64 10.31 -12.15
C ASP A 99 7.49 10.13 -13.15
N ALA A 100 7.72 10.43 -14.44
CA ALA A 100 6.75 10.17 -15.50
C ALA A 100 6.49 8.66 -15.69
N GLU A 101 7.54 7.83 -15.73
CA GLU A 101 7.42 6.37 -15.77
C GLU A 101 6.64 5.84 -14.56
N LEU A 102 6.95 6.34 -13.36
CA LEU A 102 6.26 5.95 -12.13
C LEU A 102 4.78 6.32 -12.16
N GLN A 103 4.42 7.51 -12.65
CA GLN A 103 3.01 7.89 -12.79
C GLN A 103 2.27 7.00 -13.79
N VAL A 104 2.90 6.67 -14.92
CA VAL A 104 2.31 5.76 -15.92
C VAL A 104 2.10 4.36 -15.32
N LEU A 105 3.08 3.83 -14.58
CA LEU A 105 2.97 2.53 -13.93
C LEU A 105 1.90 2.50 -12.84
N LYS A 106 1.82 3.54 -12.00
CA LYS A 106 0.77 3.68 -10.99
C LYS A 106 -0.62 3.71 -11.63
N ALA A 107 -0.82 4.52 -12.66
CA ALA A 107 -2.09 4.56 -13.38
C ALA A 107 -2.46 3.23 -14.04
N LYS A 108 -1.48 2.45 -14.52
CA LYS A 108 -1.73 1.10 -15.04
C LYS A 108 -2.14 0.11 -13.94
N LEU A 109 -1.48 0.17 -12.78
CA LEU A 109 -1.81 -0.67 -11.63
C LEU A 109 -3.22 -0.37 -11.13
N GLU A 110 -3.57 0.90 -10.93
CA GLU A 110 -4.91 1.32 -10.50
C GLU A 110 -5.99 0.85 -11.50
N ARG A 111 -5.74 0.96 -12.81
CA ARG A 111 -6.66 0.45 -13.84
C ARG A 111 -6.84 -1.06 -13.76
N LEU A 112 -5.77 -1.82 -13.54
CA LEU A 112 -5.82 -3.28 -13.40
C LEU A 112 -6.56 -3.68 -12.13
N GLU A 113 -6.30 -3.01 -11.01
CA GLU A 113 -7.01 -3.25 -9.74
C GLU A 113 -8.51 -3.00 -9.87
N VAL A 114 -8.91 -1.88 -10.48
CA VAL A 114 -10.32 -1.57 -10.74
C VAL A 114 -10.95 -2.60 -11.70
N ALA A 115 -10.26 -2.98 -12.77
CA ALA A 115 -10.74 -4.00 -13.69
C ALA A 115 -10.91 -5.36 -13.02
N GLN A 116 -9.99 -5.74 -12.13
CA GLN A 116 -10.06 -6.97 -11.37
C GLN A 116 -11.21 -6.95 -10.35
N GLN A 117 -11.39 -5.85 -9.62
CA GLN A 117 -12.54 -5.68 -8.72
C GLN A 117 -13.86 -5.75 -9.47
N LEU A 118 -13.95 -5.13 -10.64
CA LEU A 118 -15.14 -5.19 -11.48
C LEU A 118 -15.41 -6.63 -11.96
N ALA A 119 -14.38 -7.34 -12.42
CA ALA A 119 -14.52 -8.73 -12.86
C ALA A 119 -14.98 -9.64 -11.71
N ILE A 120 -14.42 -9.47 -10.51
CA ILE A 120 -14.81 -10.24 -9.32
C ILE A 120 -16.25 -9.91 -8.91
N THR A 121 -16.63 -8.63 -8.84
CA THR A 121 -17.99 -8.23 -8.46
C THR A 121 -19.04 -8.71 -9.46
N GLN A 122 -18.73 -8.68 -10.76
CA GLN A 122 -19.62 -9.23 -11.79
C GLN A 122 -19.77 -10.74 -11.67
N ALA A 123 -18.66 -11.48 -11.48
CA ALA A 123 -18.69 -12.92 -11.31
C ALA A 123 -19.45 -13.35 -10.05
N VAL A 124 -19.16 -12.71 -8.91
CA VAL A 124 -19.85 -12.98 -7.64
C VAL A 124 -21.31 -12.58 -7.74
N GLY A 125 -21.65 -11.44 -8.33
CA GLY A 125 -23.04 -10.99 -8.48
C GLY A 125 -23.88 -11.91 -9.37
N ALA A 126 -23.29 -12.52 -10.40
CA ALA A 126 -23.97 -13.54 -11.21
C ALA A 126 -24.28 -14.80 -10.38
N VAL A 127 -23.27 -15.32 -9.66
CA VAL A 127 -23.41 -16.50 -8.79
C VAL A 127 -24.39 -16.25 -7.64
N GLU A 128 -24.40 -15.05 -7.06
CA GLU A 128 -25.33 -14.66 -6.01
C GLU A 128 -26.78 -14.68 -6.51
N LYS A 129 -27.05 -14.16 -7.71
CA LYS A 129 -28.38 -14.22 -8.31
C LYS A 129 -28.84 -15.65 -8.56
N GLU A 130 -27.99 -16.47 -9.16
CA GLU A 130 -28.31 -17.89 -9.39
C GLU A 130 -28.58 -18.62 -8.07
N ARG A 131 -27.76 -18.37 -7.05
CA ARG A 131 -27.94 -18.93 -5.71
C ARG A 131 -29.29 -18.51 -5.11
N ASP A 132 -29.62 -17.22 -5.17
CA ASP A 132 -30.83 -16.69 -4.57
C ASP A 132 -32.09 -17.17 -5.30
N GLU A 133 -32.03 -17.27 -6.64
CA GLU A 133 -33.08 -17.89 -7.46
C GLU A 133 -33.28 -19.37 -7.09
N LEU A 134 -32.20 -20.15 -7.05
CA LEU A 134 -32.27 -21.57 -6.67
C LEU A 134 -32.78 -21.77 -5.25
N LYS A 135 -32.33 -20.95 -4.29
CA LYS A 135 -32.81 -21.00 -2.90
C LYS A 135 -34.30 -20.71 -2.83
N SER A 136 -34.76 -19.66 -3.51
CA SER A 136 -36.18 -19.31 -3.54
C SER A 136 -37.03 -20.39 -4.23
N GLY A 137 -36.50 -21.03 -5.28
CA GLY A 137 -37.15 -22.14 -5.97
C GLY A 137 -37.27 -23.38 -5.08
N LEU A 138 -36.21 -23.71 -4.33
CA LEU A 138 -36.22 -24.82 -3.38
C LEU A 138 -37.21 -24.59 -2.24
N GLU A 139 -37.27 -23.38 -1.68
CA GLU A 139 -38.23 -23.02 -0.63
C GLU A 139 -39.67 -23.13 -1.14
N LYS A 140 -39.96 -22.64 -2.35
CA LYS A 140 -41.28 -22.78 -2.97
C LYS A 140 -41.65 -24.23 -3.23
N ALA A 141 -40.75 -25.03 -3.81
CA ALA A 141 -41.00 -26.44 -4.08
C ALA A 141 -41.23 -27.24 -2.78
N ALA A 142 -40.49 -26.93 -1.71
CA ALA A 142 -40.69 -27.53 -0.40
C ALA A 142 -42.08 -27.19 0.18
N LEU A 143 -42.48 -25.91 0.12
CA LEU A 143 -43.80 -25.46 0.57
C LEU A 143 -44.93 -26.07 -0.25
N GLU A 144 -44.81 -26.10 -1.58
CA GLU A 144 -45.79 -26.72 -2.47
C GLU A 144 -45.96 -28.21 -2.17
N LYS A 145 -44.85 -28.93 -1.95
CA LYS A 145 -44.89 -30.34 -1.56
C LYS A 145 -45.57 -30.52 -0.21
N GLU A 146 -45.24 -29.70 0.78
CA GLU A 146 -45.85 -29.77 2.11
C GLU A 146 -47.36 -29.49 2.06
N LEU A 147 -47.78 -28.49 1.28
CA LEU A 147 -49.19 -28.18 1.05
C LEU A 147 -49.92 -29.30 0.32
N ALA A 148 -49.28 -29.91 -0.70
CA ALA A 148 -49.85 -31.04 -1.42
C ALA A 148 -50.00 -32.27 -0.52
N GLU A 149 -49.00 -32.58 0.32
CA GLU A 149 -49.07 -33.66 1.30
C GLU A 149 -50.19 -33.42 2.33
N LYS A 150 -50.31 -32.19 2.86
CA LYS A 150 -51.39 -31.81 3.77
C LYS A 150 -52.75 -31.93 3.11
N ALA A 151 -52.92 -31.38 1.90
CA ALA A 151 -54.18 -31.47 1.17
C ALA A 151 -54.58 -32.92 0.84
N LEU A 152 -53.61 -33.80 0.56
CA LEU A 152 -53.88 -35.23 0.37
C LEU A 152 -54.29 -35.90 1.69
N LYS A 153 -53.60 -35.61 2.79
CA LYS A 153 -53.96 -36.11 4.12
C LYS A 153 -55.37 -35.68 4.51
N ASP A 154 -55.69 -34.39 4.40
CA ASP A 154 -57.01 -33.84 4.72
C ASP A 154 -58.13 -34.48 3.88
N LYS A 155 -57.87 -34.73 2.59
CA LYS A 155 -58.82 -35.43 1.69
C LYS A 155 -59.07 -36.86 2.15
N PHE A 156 -58.02 -37.62 2.44
CA PHE A 156 -58.17 -39.01 2.89
C PHE A 156 -58.79 -39.08 4.30
N GLU A 157 -58.44 -38.16 5.21
CA GLU A 157 -59.09 -38.07 6.52
C GLU A 157 -60.59 -37.78 6.39
N THR A 158 -60.98 -36.90 5.49
CA THR A 158 -62.40 -36.61 5.23
C THR A 158 -63.11 -37.83 4.65
N GLN A 159 -62.52 -38.51 3.66
CA GLN A 159 -63.09 -39.73 3.08
C GLN A 159 -63.23 -40.86 4.10
N ILE A 160 -62.26 -41.02 5.00
CA ILE A 160 -62.33 -42.03 6.07
C ILE A 160 -63.47 -41.68 7.03
N LYS A 161 -63.57 -40.42 7.48
CA LYS A 161 -64.68 -39.96 8.34
C LYS A 161 -66.04 -40.20 7.68
N ASP A 162 -66.21 -39.81 6.42
CA ASP A 162 -67.46 -40.05 5.67
C ASP A 162 -67.78 -41.55 5.56
N ARG A 163 -66.76 -42.40 5.39
CA ARG A 163 -66.93 -43.86 5.36
C ARG A 163 -67.32 -44.41 6.72
N ASP A 164 -66.66 -43.99 7.78
CA ASP A 164 -66.97 -44.42 9.15
C ASP A 164 -68.39 -44.01 9.54
N ASP A 165 -68.82 -42.79 9.22
CA ASP A 165 -70.20 -42.32 9.42
C ASP A 165 -71.21 -43.19 8.65
N THR A 166 -70.92 -43.56 7.40
CA THR A 166 -71.79 -44.47 6.64
C THR A 166 -71.84 -45.87 7.22
N ILE A 167 -70.70 -46.39 7.70
CA ILE A 167 -70.62 -47.69 8.36
C ILE A 167 -71.45 -47.67 9.64
N GLU A 168 -71.39 -46.59 10.42
CA GLU A 168 -72.17 -46.43 11.65
C GLU A 168 -73.67 -46.41 11.36
N ARG A 169 -74.13 -45.64 10.37
CA ARG A 169 -75.55 -45.62 9.95
C ARG A 169 -76.02 -47.00 9.47
N LEU A 170 -75.21 -47.71 8.68
CA LEU A 170 -75.55 -49.04 8.20
C LEU A 170 -75.56 -50.08 9.34
N LYS A 171 -74.66 -49.95 10.32
CA LYS A 171 -74.67 -50.78 11.53
C LYS A 171 -75.95 -50.54 12.33
N ASP A 172 -76.35 -49.29 12.55
CA ASP A 172 -77.60 -48.95 13.24
C ASP A 172 -78.83 -49.48 12.48
N MET A 173 -78.90 -49.27 11.16
CA MET A 173 -79.99 -49.79 10.33
C MET A 173 -80.05 -51.32 10.35
N LYS A 174 -78.90 -52.00 10.25
CA LYS A 174 -78.82 -53.46 10.36
C LYS A 174 -79.24 -53.93 11.75
N ALA A 175 -78.83 -53.25 12.80
CA ALA A 175 -79.24 -53.58 14.17
C ALA A 175 -80.75 -53.46 14.34
N ARG A 176 -81.37 -52.35 13.90
CA ARG A 176 -82.83 -52.14 13.96
C ARG A 176 -83.63 -53.14 13.11
N LEU A 177 -83.16 -53.44 11.90
CA LEU A 177 -83.78 -54.47 11.07
C LEU A 177 -83.61 -55.85 11.70
N SER A 178 -82.44 -56.16 12.26
CA SER A 178 -82.20 -57.45 12.91
C SER A 178 -83.06 -57.60 14.17
N THR A 179 -83.23 -56.56 14.99
CA THR A 179 -84.11 -56.63 16.16
C THR A 179 -85.57 -56.79 15.74
N LYS A 180 -86.01 -56.08 14.70
CA LYS A 180 -87.37 -56.25 14.15
C LYS A 180 -87.60 -57.63 13.55
N MET A 181 -86.67 -58.14 12.73
CA MET A 181 -86.77 -59.47 12.12
C MET A 181 -86.71 -60.58 13.19
N VAL A 182 -85.86 -60.45 14.21
CA VAL A 182 -85.83 -61.39 15.34
C VAL A 182 -87.16 -61.36 16.09
N GLY A 183 -87.70 -60.16 16.40
CA GLY A 183 -89.02 -60.01 17.00
C GLY A 183 -90.13 -60.67 16.19
N GLU A 184 -90.18 -60.40 14.88
CA GLU A 184 -91.17 -61.00 13.97
C GLU A 184 -91.05 -62.54 13.92
N THR A 185 -89.84 -63.10 13.90
CA THR A 185 -89.65 -64.57 13.93
C THR A 185 -90.01 -65.18 15.30
N LEU A 186 -89.75 -64.46 16.39
CA LEU A 186 -90.08 -64.92 17.74
C LEU A 186 -91.60 -64.91 17.96
N GLU A 187 -92.28 -63.86 17.50
CA GLU A 187 -93.74 -63.76 17.51
C GLU A 187 -94.38 -64.90 16.72
N GLN A 188 -93.90 -65.18 15.48
CA GLN A 188 -94.37 -66.32 14.69
C GLN A 188 -94.16 -67.65 15.41
N HIS A 189 -93.01 -67.82 16.07
CA HIS A 189 -92.74 -69.02 16.85
C HIS A 189 -93.73 -69.16 18.03
N CYS A 190 -93.95 -68.09 18.79
CA CYS A 190 -94.92 -68.06 19.87
C CYS A 190 -96.36 -68.31 19.38
N GLU A 191 -96.74 -67.75 18.23
CA GLU A 191 -98.04 -67.98 17.60
C GLU A 191 -98.23 -69.46 17.24
N ILE A 192 -97.20 -70.09 16.64
CA ILE A 192 -97.24 -71.50 16.24
C ILE A 192 -97.34 -72.41 17.48
N GLU A 193 -96.52 -72.20 18.51
CA GLU A 193 -96.57 -73.01 19.73
C GLU A 193 -97.89 -72.81 20.48
N PHE A 194 -98.39 -71.58 20.55
CA PHE A 194 -99.71 -71.30 21.10
C PHE A 194 -100.78 -72.08 20.33
N ASN A 195 -100.81 -72.02 19.00
CA ASN A 195 -101.80 -72.71 18.19
C ASN A 195 -101.69 -74.25 18.26
N LYS A 196 -100.52 -74.81 18.60
CA LYS A 196 -100.39 -76.25 18.91
C LYS A 196 -101.08 -76.63 20.22
N LEU A 197 -100.96 -75.79 21.25
CA LEU A 197 -101.54 -76.03 22.58
C LEU A 197 -102.99 -75.53 22.72
N ARG A 198 -103.40 -74.59 21.86
CA ARG A 198 -104.72 -73.93 21.86
C ARG A 198 -105.90 -74.90 21.81
N PRO A 199 -105.90 -75.97 20.97
CA PRO A 199 -107.04 -76.87 20.87
C PRO A 199 -107.29 -77.67 22.16
N THR A 200 -106.25 -77.88 22.96
CA THR A 200 -106.31 -78.73 24.16
C THR A 200 -106.45 -77.93 25.45
N ALA A 201 -105.77 -76.78 25.58
CA ALA A 201 -105.74 -76.01 26.82
C ALA A 201 -106.56 -74.71 26.79
N PHE A 202 -106.71 -74.06 25.62
CA PHE A 202 -107.32 -72.72 25.53
C PHE A 202 -108.22 -72.55 24.29
N PRO A 203 -109.40 -73.22 24.22
CA PRO A 203 -110.17 -73.37 22.97
C PRO A 203 -110.78 -72.07 22.41
N ARG A 204 -110.96 -71.03 23.25
CA ARG A 204 -111.57 -69.75 22.88
C ARG A 204 -110.59 -68.58 22.79
N ALA A 205 -109.31 -68.80 23.08
CA ALA A 205 -108.28 -67.76 23.01
C ALA A 205 -107.66 -67.73 21.61
N TYR A 206 -107.24 -66.55 21.14
CA TYR A 206 -106.56 -66.38 19.87
C TYR A 206 -105.28 -65.56 20.07
N PHE A 207 -104.27 -65.81 19.24
CA PHE A 207 -103.01 -65.08 19.27
C PHE A 207 -103.16 -63.87 18.35
N GLU A 208 -102.97 -62.67 18.91
CA GLU A 208 -103.03 -61.41 18.16
C GLU A 208 -101.73 -60.66 18.38
N LYS A 209 -101.26 -60.02 17.31
CA LYS A 209 -100.09 -59.15 17.38
C LYS A 209 -100.54 -57.83 18.01
N ASP A 210 -100.20 -57.63 19.28
CA ASP A 210 -100.47 -56.38 19.96
C ASP A 210 -99.53 -55.30 19.39
N ASN A 211 -100.07 -54.46 18.51
CA ASN A 211 -99.30 -53.45 17.79
C ASN A 211 -99.78 -52.04 18.17
N ASP A 212 -99.82 -51.75 19.47
CA ASP A 212 -100.12 -50.42 20.00
C ASP A 212 -98.84 -49.55 20.12
N ALA A 213 -98.01 -49.56 19.08
CA ALA A 213 -96.81 -48.73 18.96
C ALA A 213 -97.07 -47.43 18.17
N SER A 214 -98.29 -46.89 18.20
CA SER A 214 -98.62 -45.58 17.62
C SER A 214 -98.14 -44.38 18.46
N THR A 215 -97.57 -44.61 19.64
CA THR A 215 -96.98 -43.56 20.49
C THR A 215 -95.63 -43.98 21.05
N GLY A 216 -94.58 -43.91 20.22
CA GLY A 216 -93.18 -43.89 20.64
C GLY A 216 -92.29 -44.93 19.98
#